data_AF-A0A937S7J3-F1
#
_entry.id   AF-A0A937S7J3-F1
#
_cell.length_a   1.000
_cell.length_b   1.000
_cell.length_c   1.000
_cell.angle_alpha   90.00
_cell.angle_beta   90.00
_cell.angle_gamma   90.00
#
_symmetry.space_group_name_H-M   'P 1'
#
loop_
_entity.id
_entity.type
_entity.pdbx_description
1 polymer ?
#
loop_
_entity_poly.entity_id
_entity_poly.type
_entity_poly.pdbx_seq_one_letter_code
_entity_poly.pdbx_strand_id
1 'polypeptide(L)'
;MKQKTTIKNNLKQDDLQPIRADRFLNKAKDLLTRETPYEWAVGLLAVTGRRFSEIVAKGEFKPTHHPYAISFRGQLKKGIQDIEKAQTFLIATLIDADKVLKAIYKFRAHPRIQELAELSPDDINSRLNTSVRHYIKSSFEDSEVLPVLPGEKAVTAHNLRGAYAEIATHFFCPPNQGTHRFLQQHLGHVIGESELAKGRMRGLRNTTFIIS
;
A
#
# COMPACT_ATOMS: atom_id res chain seq x y z
N MET A 1 4.56 24.97 10.65
CA MET A 1 4.09 23.89 9.74
C MET A 1 3.83 22.55 10.44
N LYS A 2 4.68 22.07 11.35
CA LYS A 2 4.46 20.77 12.07
C LYS A 2 3.12 20.69 12.82
N GLN A 3 2.75 21.70 13.61
CA GLN A 3 1.50 21.71 14.39
C GLN A 3 0.23 21.52 13.54
N LYS A 4 0.14 22.16 12.37
CA LYS A 4 -1.01 22.00 11.45
C LYS A 4 -1.13 20.57 10.88
N THR A 5 -0.02 19.84 10.76
CA THR A 5 -0.01 18.45 10.27
C THR A 5 -0.45 17.49 11.37
N THR A 6 0.00 17.72 12.61
CA THR A 6 -0.40 16.94 13.78
C THR A 6 -1.90 17.07 14.05
N ILE A 7 -2.45 18.28 14.02
CA ILE A 7 -3.89 18.51 14.24
C ILE A 7 -4.74 17.78 13.19
N LYS A 8 -4.35 17.84 11.90
CA LYS A 8 -5.05 17.12 10.83
C LYS A 8 -4.99 15.60 10.98
N ASN A 9 -3.88 15.06 11.49
CA ASN A 9 -3.75 13.62 11.70
C ASN A 9 -4.62 13.16 12.88
N ASN A 10 -4.67 13.94 13.97
CA ASN A 10 -5.50 13.62 15.13
C ASN A 10 -6.99 13.60 14.75
N LEU A 11 -7.47 14.63 14.04
CA LEU A 11 -8.86 14.69 13.56
C LEU A 11 -9.26 13.47 12.70
N LYS A 12 -8.33 12.91 11.92
CA LYS A 12 -8.57 11.69 11.14
C LYS A 12 -8.61 10.42 11.99
N GLN A 13 -7.88 10.39 13.09
CA GLN A 13 -7.90 9.26 14.03
C GLN A 13 -9.15 9.29 14.89
N ASP A 14 -9.68 10.48 15.17
CA ASP A 14 -10.88 10.68 15.97
C ASP A 14 -12.18 10.46 15.17
N ASP A 15 -12.14 10.60 13.83
CA ASP A 15 -13.28 10.39 12.93
C ASP A 15 -12.99 9.31 11.87
N LEU A 16 -12.95 8.06 12.33
CA LEU A 16 -12.76 6.91 11.46
C LEU A 16 -14.00 6.65 10.62
N GLN A 17 -13.81 6.66 9.31
CA GLN A 17 -14.88 6.36 8.36
C GLN A 17 -14.88 4.87 8.00
N PRO A 18 -16.05 4.20 8.06
CA PRO A 18 -16.13 2.77 7.76
C PRO A 18 -15.85 2.52 6.28
N ILE A 19 -15.15 1.41 5.99
CA ILE A 19 -14.89 0.96 4.64
C ILE A 19 -15.70 -0.28 4.29
N ARG A 20 -16.42 -0.23 3.16
CA ARG A 20 -17.11 -1.38 2.59
C ARG A 20 -16.16 -2.21 1.73
N ALA A 21 -15.55 -3.22 2.33
CA ALA A 21 -14.54 -4.06 1.68
C ALA A 21 -15.06 -4.69 0.38
N ASP A 22 -16.32 -5.16 0.36
CA ASP A 22 -16.97 -5.72 -0.84
C ASP A 22 -16.96 -4.73 -2.01
N ARG A 23 -17.42 -3.50 -1.79
CA ARG A 23 -17.47 -2.45 -2.82
C ARG A 23 -16.07 -2.04 -3.28
N PHE A 24 -15.15 -1.88 -2.32
CA PHE A 24 -13.76 -1.53 -2.61
C PHE A 24 -13.08 -2.57 -3.50
N LEU A 25 -13.21 -3.85 -3.15
CA LEU A 25 -12.62 -4.95 -3.92
C LEU A 25 -13.28 -5.13 -5.29
N ASN A 26 -14.60 -4.99 -5.38
CA ASN A 26 -15.30 -5.08 -6.66
C ASN A 26 -14.86 -3.96 -7.61
N LYS A 27 -14.75 -2.72 -7.10
CA LYS A 27 -14.23 -1.60 -7.90
C LYS A 27 -12.78 -1.81 -8.32
N ALA A 28 -11.92 -2.26 -7.41
CA ALA A 28 -10.53 -2.53 -7.74
C ALA A 28 -10.37 -3.65 -8.79
N LYS A 29 -11.16 -4.73 -8.69
CA LYS A 29 -11.21 -5.82 -9.69
C LYS A 29 -11.68 -5.31 -11.05
N ASP A 30 -12.76 -4.53 -11.07
CA ASP A 30 -13.30 -3.91 -12.28
C ASP A 30 -12.22 -3.12 -13.01
N LEU A 31 -11.50 -2.25 -12.31
CA LEU A 31 -10.41 -1.45 -12.87
C LEU A 31 -9.29 -2.29 -13.51
N LEU A 32 -8.95 -3.44 -12.92
CA LEU A 32 -7.94 -4.34 -13.49
C LEU A 32 -8.39 -5.03 -14.79
N THR A 33 -9.69 -5.02 -15.09
CA THR A 33 -10.26 -5.56 -16.34
C THR A 33 -10.41 -4.52 -17.45
N ARG A 34 -10.24 -3.23 -17.14
CA ARG A 34 -10.37 -2.14 -18.11
C ARG A 34 -9.22 -2.11 -19.12
N GLU A 35 -9.18 -1.08 -19.96
CA GLU A 35 -8.26 -1.02 -21.10
C GLU A 35 -7.14 -0.01 -20.94
N THR A 36 -7.24 0.93 -20.01
CA THR A 36 -6.21 1.95 -19.84
C THR A 36 -5.18 1.58 -18.76
N PRO A 37 -3.90 1.93 -18.94
CA PRO A 37 -2.89 1.69 -17.92
C PRO A 37 -3.14 2.48 -16.63
N TYR A 38 -3.90 3.57 -16.68
CA TYR A 38 -4.23 4.37 -15.49
C TYR A 38 -5.24 3.68 -14.60
N GLU A 39 -6.25 3.04 -15.19
CA GLU A 39 -7.20 2.22 -14.44
C GLU A 39 -6.48 1.03 -13.79
N TRP A 40 -5.60 0.35 -14.55
CA TRP A 40 -4.78 -0.73 -14.00
C TRP A 40 -3.92 -0.25 -12.85
N ALA A 41 -3.25 0.91 -12.99
CA ALA A 41 -2.46 1.50 -11.92
C ALA A 41 -3.29 1.70 -10.66
N VAL A 42 -4.48 2.30 -10.77
CA VAL A 42 -5.37 2.54 -9.63
C VAL A 42 -5.83 1.22 -9.00
N GLY A 43 -6.22 0.24 -9.81
CA GLY A 43 -6.58 -1.10 -9.32
C GLY A 43 -5.43 -1.78 -8.58
N LEU A 44 -4.21 -1.71 -9.12
CA LEU A 44 -2.99 -2.27 -8.52
C LEU A 44 -2.63 -1.58 -7.20
N LEU A 45 -2.76 -0.25 -7.13
CA LEU A 45 -2.59 0.51 -5.89
C LEU A 45 -3.58 0.04 -4.82
N ALA A 46 -4.84 -0.17 -5.18
CA ALA A 46 -5.89 -0.60 -4.27
C ALA A 46 -5.67 -2.02 -3.73
N VAL A 47 -5.25 -2.99 -4.56
CA VAL A 47 -5.15 -4.40 -4.13
C VAL A 47 -3.81 -4.78 -3.50
N THR A 48 -2.77 -3.95 -3.62
CA THR A 48 -1.42 -4.21 -3.07
C THR A 48 -0.99 -3.20 -2.00
N GLY A 49 -1.69 -2.05 -1.94
CA GLY A 49 -1.32 -0.91 -1.12
C GLY A 49 0.07 -0.34 -1.42
N ARG A 50 0.74 -0.69 -2.53
CA ARG A 50 2.09 -0.19 -2.86
C ARG A 50 2.06 1.28 -3.31
N ARG A 51 3.24 1.92 -3.31
CA ARG A 51 3.36 3.25 -3.91
C ARG A 51 3.35 3.15 -5.43
N PHE A 52 2.91 4.22 -6.09
CA PHE A 52 2.79 4.23 -7.54
C PHE A 52 4.12 3.96 -8.25
N SER A 53 5.21 4.60 -7.84
CA SER A 53 6.54 4.36 -8.39
C SER A 53 7.06 2.93 -8.16
N GLU A 54 6.68 2.28 -7.06
CA GLU A 54 6.99 0.86 -6.79
C GLU A 54 6.25 -0.05 -7.78
N ILE A 55 4.98 0.23 -8.07
CA ILE A 55 4.21 -0.52 -9.07
C ILE A 55 4.75 -0.30 -10.48
N VAL A 56 5.08 0.94 -10.86
CA VAL A 56 5.60 1.29 -12.20
C VAL A 56 6.93 0.61 -12.49
N ALA A 57 7.93 0.81 -11.65
CA ALA A 57 9.29 0.42 -12.00
C ALA A 57 10.13 -0.13 -10.84
N LYS A 58 9.93 0.41 -9.63
CA LYS A 58 10.93 0.22 -8.55
C LYS A 58 10.70 -1.04 -7.73
N GLY A 59 9.52 -1.64 -7.82
CA GLY A 59 9.17 -2.89 -7.15
C GLY A 59 9.53 -4.12 -7.98
N GLU A 60 10.08 -5.13 -7.33
CA GLU A 60 10.14 -6.49 -7.87
C GLU A 60 9.05 -7.32 -7.19
N PHE A 61 8.26 -8.03 -8.00
CA PHE A 61 7.12 -8.83 -7.53
C PHE A 61 7.29 -10.27 -7.99
N LYS A 62 7.27 -11.21 -7.04
CA LYS A 62 7.45 -12.64 -7.31
C LYS A 62 6.30 -13.46 -6.70
N PRO A 63 5.89 -14.57 -7.35
CA PRO A 63 4.88 -15.46 -6.80
C PRO A 63 5.36 -16.11 -5.51
N THR A 64 4.39 -16.56 -4.70
CA THR A 64 4.62 -17.39 -3.52
C THR A 64 3.68 -18.58 -3.58
N HIS A 65 3.78 -19.50 -2.61
CA HIS A 65 2.85 -20.62 -2.52
C HIS A 65 1.45 -20.23 -2.00
N HIS A 66 1.29 -19.02 -1.44
CA HIS A 66 0.03 -18.59 -0.86
C HIS A 66 -0.82 -17.80 -1.87
N PRO A 67 -2.12 -18.12 -2.04
CA PRO A 67 -2.95 -17.53 -3.10
C PRO A 67 -3.23 -16.03 -2.90
N TYR A 68 -2.98 -15.48 -1.72
CA TYR A 68 -3.16 -14.05 -1.39
C TYR A 68 -1.88 -13.38 -0.91
N ALA A 69 -0.70 -13.93 -1.24
CA ALA A 69 0.56 -13.30 -0.91
C ALA A 69 1.54 -13.31 -2.09
N ILE A 70 2.27 -12.22 -2.23
CA ILE A 70 3.39 -12.10 -3.18
C ILE A 70 4.64 -11.61 -2.46
N SER A 71 5.80 -12.01 -2.96
CA SER A 71 7.07 -11.50 -2.51
C SER A 71 7.34 -10.15 -3.16
N PHE A 72 7.77 -9.18 -2.37
CA PHE A 72 8.06 -7.81 -2.82
C PHE A 72 9.45 -7.38 -2.35
N ARG A 73 10.17 -6.72 -3.27
CA ARG A 73 11.45 -6.05 -3.04
C ARG A 73 11.43 -4.67 -3.71
N GLY A 74 12.26 -3.74 -3.25
CA GLY A 74 12.35 -2.39 -3.85
C GLY A 74 11.53 -1.32 -3.13
N GLN A 75 11.27 -1.50 -1.83
CA GLN A 75 10.66 -0.48 -0.98
C GLN A 75 11.51 0.80 -0.99
N LEU A 76 10.93 1.91 -1.44
CA LEU A 76 11.61 3.20 -1.45
C LEU A 76 11.71 3.75 -0.02
N LYS A 77 12.93 3.82 0.54
CA LYS A 77 13.26 4.58 1.75
C LYS A 77 14.45 5.49 1.46
N LYS A 78 14.51 6.64 2.14
CA LYS A 78 15.65 7.56 2.07
C LYS A 78 16.95 6.79 2.36
N GLY A 79 17.88 6.79 1.41
CA GLY A 79 19.22 6.20 1.55
C GLY A 79 19.40 4.80 0.95
N ILE A 80 18.33 4.10 0.54
CA ILE A 80 18.47 2.82 -0.19
C ILE A 80 18.34 3.13 -1.69
N GLN A 81 19.49 3.28 -2.35
CA GLN A 81 19.58 3.45 -3.81
C GLN A 81 19.83 2.12 -4.53
N ASP A 82 20.35 1.13 -3.80
CA ASP A 82 20.70 -0.18 -4.34
C ASP A 82 19.56 -1.17 -4.11
N ILE A 83 18.87 -1.52 -5.20
CA ILE A 83 17.80 -2.55 -5.20
C ILE A 83 18.37 -3.89 -4.71
N GLU A 84 19.64 -4.19 -4.96
CA GLU A 84 20.23 -5.47 -4.55
C GLU A 84 20.31 -5.61 -3.01
N LYS A 85 20.36 -4.48 -2.30
CA LYS A 85 20.37 -4.43 -0.84
C LYS A 85 18.98 -4.20 -0.23
N ALA A 86 17.95 -4.03 -1.06
CA ALA A 86 16.60 -3.86 -0.57
C ALA A 86 16.09 -5.18 0.03
N GLN A 87 15.54 -5.09 1.23
CA GLN A 87 14.95 -6.22 1.92
C GLN A 87 13.73 -6.75 1.14
N THR A 88 13.70 -8.06 0.92
CA THR A 88 12.55 -8.78 0.39
C THR A 88 11.61 -9.16 1.52
N PHE A 89 10.31 -8.94 1.35
CA PHE A 89 9.28 -9.33 2.32
C PHE A 89 7.99 -9.75 1.61
N LEU A 90 7.10 -10.41 2.35
CA LEU A 90 5.78 -10.79 1.84
C LEU A 90 4.81 -9.62 1.98
N ILE A 91 4.00 -9.41 0.95
CA ILE A 91 2.84 -8.53 1.00
C ILE A 91 1.57 -9.32 0.72
N ALA A 92 0.49 -8.94 1.39
CA ALA A 92 -0.83 -9.48 1.11
C ALA A 92 -1.36 -8.88 -0.19
N THR A 93 -2.16 -9.64 -0.91
CA THR A 93 -2.95 -9.16 -2.04
C THR A 93 -4.42 -9.32 -1.70
N LEU A 94 -5.22 -8.29 -1.93
CA LEU A 94 -6.65 -8.35 -1.60
C LEU A 94 -7.48 -9.18 -2.60
N ILE A 95 -6.83 -9.66 -3.66
CA ILE A 95 -7.35 -10.59 -4.66
C ILE A 95 -6.28 -11.65 -4.94
N ASP A 96 -6.62 -12.67 -5.72
CA ASP A 96 -5.69 -13.77 -6.05
C ASP A 96 -4.36 -13.23 -6.59
N ALA A 97 -3.26 -13.70 -5.98
CA ALA A 97 -1.88 -13.30 -6.26
C ALA A 97 -1.55 -13.41 -7.75
N ASP A 98 -1.99 -14.49 -8.40
CA ASP A 98 -1.80 -14.70 -9.83
C ASP A 98 -2.46 -13.62 -10.69
N LYS A 99 -3.66 -13.16 -10.30
CA LYS A 99 -4.35 -12.07 -11.00
C LYS A 99 -3.60 -10.75 -10.82
N VAL A 100 -3.08 -10.49 -9.63
CA VAL A 100 -2.24 -9.31 -9.36
C VAL A 100 -0.97 -9.34 -10.19
N LEU A 101 -0.23 -10.46 -10.19
CA LEU A 101 1.02 -10.58 -10.93
C LEU A 101 0.81 -10.45 -12.43
N LYS A 102 -0.23 -11.08 -12.99
CA LYS A 102 -0.63 -10.91 -14.40
C LYS A 102 -0.96 -9.45 -14.72
N ALA A 103 -1.69 -8.76 -13.85
CA ALA A 103 -2.01 -7.35 -14.03
C ALA A 103 -0.76 -6.45 -13.96
N ILE A 104 0.17 -6.71 -13.03
CA ILE A 104 1.45 -5.99 -12.95
C ILE A 104 2.26 -6.19 -14.24
N TYR A 105 2.36 -7.43 -14.72
CA TYR A 105 3.06 -7.75 -15.96
C TYR A 105 2.43 -7.03 -17.16
N LYS A 106 1.11 -7.12 -17.34
CA LYS A 106 0.35 -6.41 -18.38
C LYS A 106 0.57 -4.90 -18.31
N PHE A 107 0.47 -4.33 -17.11
CA PHE A 107 0.67 -2.90 -16.87
C PHE A 107 2.07 -2.45 -17.25
N ARG A 108 3.10 -3.18 -16.82
CA ARG A 108 4.50 -2.86 -17.14
C ARG A 108 4.83 -3.07 -18.61
N ALA A 109 4.16 -3.97 -19.32
CA ALA A 109 4.36 -4.18 -20.74
C ALA A 109 3.76 -3.06 -21.62
N HIS A 110 2.92 -2.19 -21.06
CA HIS A 110 2.31 -1.10 -21.83
C HIS A 110 3.37 -0.07 -22.26
N PRO A 111 3.41 0.37 -23.54
CA PRO A 111 4.48 1.26 -24.05
C PRO A 111 4.68 2.53 -23.22
N ARG A 112 3.58 3.20 -22.88
CA ARG A 112 3.61 4.41 -22.02
C ARG A 112 4.18 4.18 -20.62
N ILE A 113 4.12 2.96 -20.10
CA ILE A 113 4.68 2.61 -18.79
C ILE A 113 6.15 2.22 -18.90
N GLN A 114 6.54 1.56 -20.00
CA GLN A 114 7.95 1.28 -20.31
C GLN A 114 8.79 2.56 -20.39
N GLU A 115 8.26 3.64 -20.97
CA GLU A 115 8.91 4.96 -21.02
C GLU A 115 9.27 5.54 -19.64
N LEU A 116 8.66 5.01 -18.56
CA LEU A 116 8.84 5.48 -17.19
C LEU A 116 9.76 4.59 -16.36
N ALA A 117 10.17 3.42 -16.87
CA ALA A 117 10.91 2.41 -16.11
C ALA A 117 12.21 2.96 -15.51
N GLU A 118 12.96 3.72 -16.32
CA GLU A 118 14.27 4.26 -15.97
C GLU A 118 14.22 5.59 -15.21
N LEU A 119 13.03 6.19 -15.06
CA LEU A 119 12.90 7.48 -14.42
C LEU A 119 13.03 7.40 -12.91
N SER A 120 13.37 8.53 -12.27
CA SER A 120 13.36 8.63 -10.82
C SER A 120 11.92 8.52 -10.29
N PRO A 121 11.71 8.10 -9.02
CA PRO A 121 10.37 8.07 -8.42
C PRO A 121 9.61 9.40 -8.52
N ASP A 122 10.31 10.52 -8.38
CA ASP A 122 9.71 11.86 -8.44
C ASP A 122 9.29 12.21 -9.87
N ASP A 123 10.07 11.81 -10.87
CA ASP A 123 9.73 11.97 -12.29
C ASP A 123 8.57 11.07 -12.73
N ILE A 124 8.53 9.82 -12.24
CA ILE A 124 7.39 8.92 -12.48
C ILE A 124 6.11 9.54 -11.94
N ASN A 125 6.16 10.05 -10.71
CA ASN A 125 5.02 10.69 -10.08
C ASN A 125 4.62 11.96 -10.84
N SER A 126 5.56 12.85 -11.18
CA SER A 126 5.21 14.11 -11.85
C SER A 126 4.51 13.89 -13.20
N ARG A 127 4.91 12.87 -13.97
CA ARG A 127 4.35 12.59 -15.31
C ARG A 127 2.93 12.03 -15.29
N LEU A 128 2.59 11.16 -14.34
CA LEU A 128 1.31 10.43 -14.36
C LEU A 128 0.36 10.75 -13.20
N ASN A 129 0.79 11.51 -12.19
CA ASN A 129 -0.02 11.79 -11.01
C ASN A 129 -1.35 12.47 -11.34
N THR A 130 -1.41 13.36 -12.34
CA THR A 130 -2.69 13.99 -12.74
C THR A 130 -3.68 12.96 -13.28
N SER A 131 -3.25 12.08 -14.19
CA SER A 131 -4.08 11.01 -14.73
C SER A 131 -4.50 10.02 -13.65
N VAL A 132 -3.56 9.54 -12.83
CA VAL A 132 -3.86 8.62 -11.73
C VAL A 132 -4.85 9.24 -10.75
N ARG A 133 -4.68 10.51 -10.36
CA ARG A 133 -5.64 11.21 -9.49
C ARG A 133 -7.03 11.31 -10.10
N HIS A 134 -7.12 11.61 -11.40
CA HIS A 134 -8.40 11.67 -12.10
C HIS A 134 -9.13 10.33 -12.04
N TYR A 135 -8.43 9.22 -12.27
CA TYR A 135 -9.01 7.87 -12.18
C TYR A 135 -9.33 7.46 -10.74
N ILE A 136 -8.54 7.88 -9.74
CA ILE A 136 -8.87 7.67 -8.32
C ILE A 136 -10.18 8.37 -7.98
N LYS A 137 -10.31 9.65 -8.35
CA LYS A 137 -11.51 10.45 -8.09
C LYS A 137 -12.74 9.81 -8.72
N SER A 138 -12.74 9.60 -10.03
CA SER A 138 -13.89 9.02 -10.75
C SER A 138 -14.24 7.61 -10.26
N SER A 139 -13.24 6.81 -9.89
CA SER A 139 -13.47 5.40 -9.57
C SER A 139 -13.84 5.15 -8.11
N PHE A 140 -13.36 5.96 -7.17
CA PHE A 140 -13.54 5.74 -5.73
C PHE A 140 -14.27 6.87 -5.00
N GLU A 141 -14.06 8.13 -5.38
CA GLU A 141 -14.72 9.27 -4.75
C GLU A 141 -16.11 9.50 -5.33
N ASP A 142 -16.20 9.72 -6.65
CA ASP A 142 -17.45 10.04 -7.34
C ASP A 142 -18.43 8.85 -7.34
N SER A 143 -17.92 7.63 -7.14
CA SER A 143 -18.71 6.40 -7.03
C SER A 143 -19.07 6.04 -5.57
N GLU A 144 -18.70 6.89 -4.61
CA GLU A 144 -18.96 6.73 -3.18
C GLU A 144 -18.41 5.42 -2.58
N VAL A 145 -17.37 4.85 -3.19
CA VAL A 145 -16.68 3.68 -2.64
C VAL A 145 -15.82 4.07 -1.45
N LEU A 146 -15.22 5.27 -1.50
CA LEU A 146 -14.50 5.88 -0.40
C LEU A 146 -15.00 7.30 -0.16
N PRO A 147 -15.25 7.69 1.10
CA PRO A 147 -15.54 9.08 1.43
C PRO A 147 -14.26 9.93 1.37
N VAL A 148 -14.43 11.22 1.11
CA VAL A 148 -13.38 12.21 1.34
C VAL A 148 -13.24 12.41 2.86
N LEU A 149 -12.06 12.11 3.41
CA LEU A 149 -11.83 12.20 4.85
C LEU A 149 -11.83 13.66 5.33
N PRO A 150 -12.24 13.92 6.59
CA PRO A 150 -12.17 15.26 7.18
C PRO A 150 -10.80 15.92 7.01
N GLY A 151 -10.78 17.15 6.50
CA GLY A 151 -9.56 17.93 6.28
C GLY A 151 -8.76 17.59 5.02
N GLU A 152 -9.25 16.66 4.20
CA GLU A 152 -8.79 16.38 2.84
C GLU A 152 -9.67 17.05 1.78
N LYS A 153 -9.12 17.22 0.58
CA LYS A 153 -9.85 17.84 -0.54
C LYS A 153 -10.42 16.82 -1.53
N ALA A 154 -9.87 15.60 -1.54
CA ALA A 154 -10.19 14.54 -2.47
C ALA A 154 -9.60 13.22 -1.96
N VAL A 155 -10.11 12.10 -2.46
CA VAL A 155 -9.52 10.78 -2.29
C VAL A 155 -8.20 10.70 -3.08
N THR A 156 -7.15 10.19 -2.43
CA THR A 156 -5.80 10.09 -2.99
C THR A 156 -5.28 8.65 -2.97
N ALA A 157 -4.14 8.42 -3.64
CA ALA A 157 -3.44 7.13 -3.58
C ALA A 157 -3.03 6.74 -2.14
N HIS A 158 -2.84 7.72 -1.25
CA HIS A 158 -2.58 7.44 0.15
C HIS A 158 -3.82 6.90 0.87
N ASN A 159 -5.01 7.41 0.53
CA ASN A 159 -6.28 6.89 1.04
C ASN A 159 -6.51 5.46 0.55
N LEU A 160 -6.22 5.15 -0.72
CA LEU A 160 -6.27 3.77 -1.21
C LEU A 160 -5.34 2.84 -0.44
N ARG A 161 -4.13 3.31 -0.10
CA ARG A 161 -3.19 2.54 0.73
C ARG A 161 -3.70 2.35 2.17
N GLY A 162 -4.36 3.35 2.75
CA GLY A 162 -5.02 3.24 4.06
C GLY A 162 -6.18 2.23 4.04
N ALA A 163 -7.06 2.35 3.05
CA ALA A 163 -8.14 1.39 2.78
C ALA A 163 -7.61 -0.04 2.63
N TYR A 164 -6.56 -0.23 1.83
CA TYR A 164 -5.88 -1.52 1.71
C TYR A 164 -5.39 -2.05 3.06
N ALA A 165 -4.77 -1.20 3.88
CA ALA A 165 -4.19 -1.58 5.16
C ALA A 165 -5.27 -2.11 6.11
N GLU A 166 -6.40 -1.41 6.20
CA GLU A 166 -7.53 -1.84 7.03
C GLU A 166 -8.13 -3.16 6.55
N ILE A 167 -8.39 -3.29 5.24
CA ILE A 167 -8.96 -4.51 4.66
C ILE A 167 -7.99 -5.69 4.85
N ALA A 168 -6.70 -5.50 4.58
CA ALA A 168 -5.70 -6.55 4.75
C ALA A 168 -5.57 -6.98 6.22
N THR A 169 -5.66 -6.03 7.15
CA THR A 169 -5.63 -6.33 8.59
C THR A 169 -6.84 -7.16 8.98
N HIS A 170 -8.03 -6.78 8.53
CA HIS A 170 -9.27 -7.50 8.83
C HIS A 170 -9.23 -8.97 8.35
N PHE A 171 -8.71 -9.23 7.15
CA PHE A 171 -8.72 -10.59 6.56
C PHE A 171 -7.51 -11.45 6.91
N PHE A 172 -6.35 -10.84 7.14
CA PHE A 172 -5.08 -11.58 7.18
C PHE A 172 -4.28 -11.40 8.47
N CYS A 173 -4.67 -10.48 9.36
CA CYS A 173 -3.97 -10.31 10.64
C CYS A 173 -4.26 -11.52 11.54
N PRO A 174 -3.22 -12.28 11.96
CA PRO A 174 -3.41 -13.36 12.91
C PRO A 174 -3.97 -12.85 14.24
N PRO A 175 -4.84 -13.63 14.92
CA PRO A 175 -5.44 -13.21 16.20
C PRO A 175 -4.40 -13.03 17.32
N ASN A 176 -3.23 -13.66 17.19
CA ASN A 176 -2.11 -13.55 18.12
C ASN A 176 -1.06 -12.47 17.72
N GLN A 177 -1.38 -11.62 16.76
CA GLN A 177 -0.50 -10.56 16.28
C GLN A 177 -1.18 -9.19 16.39
N GLY A 178 -0.48 -8.22 16.99
CA GLY A 178 -0.97 -6.84 17.01
C GLY A 178 -1.06 -6.25 15.60
N THR A 179 -2.19 -5.61 15.27
CA THR A 179 -2.50 -5.03 13.96
C THR A 179 -1.41 -4.09 13.45
N HIS A 180 -0.88 -3.23 14.33
CA HIS A 180 0.21 -2.32 13.98
C HIS A 180 1.47 -3.08 13.53
N ARG A 181 1.81 -4.20 14.17
CA ARG A 181 2.97 -5.02 13.79
C ARG A 181 2.74 -5.72 12.45
N PHE A 182 1.53 -6.22 12.23
CA PHE A 182 1.11 -6.81 10.95
C PHE A 182 1.26 -5.78 9.81
N LEU A 183 0.72 -4.58 9.98
CA LEU A 183 0.82 -3.50 9.00
C LEU A 183 2.26 -3.09 8.73
N GLN A 184 3.11 -3.01 9.76
CA GLN A 184 4.52 -2.67 9.57
C GLN A 184 5.24 -3.64 8.64
N GLN A 185 5.02 -4.95 8.82
CA GLN A 185 5.62 -6.00 7.99
C GLN A 185 5.13 -5.92 6.54
N HIS A 186 3.82 -5.77 6.33
CA HIS A 186 3.22 -5.78 4.99
C HIS A 186 3.36 -4.45 4.25
N LEU A 187 3.52 -3.33 4.95
CA LEU A 187 3.74 -2.01 4.35
C LEU A 187 5.23 -1.64 4.18
N GLY A 188 6.15 -2.48 4.66
CA GLY A 188 7.60 -2.24 4.57
C GLY A 188 8.10 -1.17 5.54
N HIS A 189 7.43 -0.99 6.68
CA HIS A 189 7.96 -0.21 7.79
C HIS A 189 8.96 -1.08 8.56
N VAL A 190 10.23 -1.07 8.13
CA VAL A 190 11.35 -1.73 8.84
C VAL A 190 11.29 -1.35 10.32
N ILE A 191 11.09 -2.32 11.21
CA ILE A 191 11.64 -2.24 12.56
C ILE A 191 13.14 -2.40 12.35
N GLY A 192 13.92 -1.33 12.60
CA GLY A 192 15.36 -1.45 12.55
C GLY A 192 15.80 -2.59 13.48
N GLU A 193 16.80 -3.38 13.11
CA GLU A 193 17.40 -4.37 14.01
C GLU A 193 17.82 -3.73 15.34
N SER A 194 18.17 -2.43 15.32
CA SER A 194 18.42 -1.61 16.50
C SER A 194 17.20 -1.39 17.41
N GLU A 195 15.98 -1.34 16.86
CA GLU A 195 14.74 -1.21 17.64
C GLU A 195 14.26 -2.57 18.20
N LEU A 196 14.54 -3.68 17.49
CA LEU A 196 14.37 -5.04 18.02
C LEU A 196 15.32 -5.33 19.19
N ALA A 197 16.58 -4.89 19.10
CA ALA A 197 17.55 -5.00 20.17
C ALA A 197 17.17 -4.18 21.42
N LYS A 198 16.65 -2.95 21.23
CA LYS A 198 16.14 -2.11 22.32
C LYS A 198 14.88 -2.66 23.00
N GLY A 199 14.06 -3.44 22.28
CA GLY A 199 12.91 -4.14 22.84
C GLY A 199 13.31 -5.33 23.71
N ARG A 200 14.28 -6.14 23.28
CA ARG A 200 14.83 -7.26 24.08
C ARG A 200 15.50 -6.82 25.37
N MET A 201 16.20 -5.67 25.37
CA MET A 201 16.85 -5.13 26.57
C MET A 201 15.88 -4.49 27.58
N ARG A 202 14.66 -4.10 27.15
CA ARG A 202 13.60 -3.57 28.03
C ARG A 202 12.74 -4.66 28.67
N GLY A 203 12.67 -5.86 28.08
CA GLY A 203 11.89 -7.00 28.61
C GLY A 203 12.59 -7.83 29.69
N LEU A 204 13.82 -7.50 30.07
CA LEU A 204 14.61 -8.23 31.09
C LEU A 204 14.61 -7.56 32.47
N ARG A 205 13.84 -6.48 32.66
CA ARG A 205 13.66 -5.85 33.97
C ARG A 205 12.18 -5.58 34.18
N ASN A 206 11.60 -6.35 35.09
CA ASN A 206 10.24 -6.29 35.64
C ASN A 206 9.13 -7.10 34.92
N THR A 207 8.81 -8.20 35.62
CA THR A 207 7.47 -8.72 35.94
C THR A 207 6.61 -9.40 34.88
N THR A 208 6.23 -10.64 35.24
CA THR A 208 4.85 -11.13 35.34
C THR A 208 3.96 -10.96 34.11
N PHE A 209 3.63 -12.10 33.53
CA PHE A 209 2.58 -12.28 32.54
C PHE A 209 1.25 -11.66 32.98
N ILE A 210 0.69 -10.77 32.16
CA ILE A 210 -0.76 -10.57 32.08
C ILE A 210 -1.13 -10.52 30.59
N ILE A 211 -2.10 -11.35 30.24
CA ILE A 211 -2.77 -11.40 28.94
C ILE A 211 -3.82 -10.28 28.90
N SER A 212 -3.78 -9.45 27.87
CA SER A 212 -4.96 -8.88 27.19
C SER A 212 -4.57 -8.42 25.79
#